data_AF-A0A1X7RDZ5-F1
#
_entry.id   AF-A0A1X7RDZ5-F1
#
_cell.length_a   1.000
_cell.length_b   1.000
_cell.length_c   1.000
_cell.angle_alpha   90.00
_cell.angle_beta   90.00
_cell.angle_gamma   90.00
#
_symmetry.space_group_name_H-M   'P 1'
#
loop_
_entity.id
_entity.type
_entity.pdbx_description
1 polymer ?
#
loop_
_entity_poly.entity_id
_entity_poly.type
_entity_poly.pdbx_seq_one_letter_code
_entity_poly.pdbx_strand_id
1 'polypeptide(L)'
;MACIILADGSRVDSAKVIGNGADGFVVRYEDHVLKIPSLLGEIQPSGEIEAHVDNDLYHESLEAEKEVYKRLQNVSGVAECLGCMNNGIRLRYYPNGSLHELISRHGPPSMSWRWQWALQATDVIARCHESGVLVLDIALRNFLLTDEFDLRIVDFANSSLVSREADITKTKINGHSPAVMWADASPALTVALAQVATAIVRVLRTTTDASHISATE
;
A
#
# COMPACT_ATOMS: atom_id res chain seq x y z
N MET A 1 -14.42 -8.15 -28.32
CA MET A 1 -14.97 -8.21 -26.93
C MET A 1 -13.85 -7.81 -25.98
N ALA A 2 -14.06 -6.84 -25.09
CA ALA A 2 -13.00 -6.40 -24.16
C ALA A 2 -12.67 -7.48 -23.12
N CYS A 3 -11.41 -7.55 -22.74
CA CYS A 3 -10.90 -8.49 -21.73
C CYS A 3 -9.70 -7.89 -20.96
N ILE A 4 -9.42 -8.49 -19.81
CA ILE A 4 -8.23 -8.19 -19.01
C ILE A 4 -7.12 -9.13 -19.46
N ILE A 5 -5.90 -8.62 -19.58
CA ILE A 5 -4.73 -9.39 -20.01
C ILE A 5 -3.57 -9.29 -19.01
N LEU A 6 -2.67 -10.27 -19.06
CA LEU A 6 -1.37 -10.22 -18.38
C LEU A 6 -0.32 -9.53 -19.26
N ALA A 7 0.85 -9.24 -18.69
CA ALA A 7 1.95 -8.60 -19.42
C ALA A 7 2.49 -9.47 -20.57
N ASP A 8 2.30 -10.79 -20.52
CA ASP A 8 2.61 -11.71 -21.62
C ASP A 8 1.50 -11.79 -22.70
N GLY A 9 0.44 -10.98 -22.58
CA GLY A 9 -0.69 -10.93 -23.51
C GLY A 9 -1.75 -12.01 -23.29
N SER A 10 -1.55 -12.93 -22.33
CA SER A 10 -2.54 -13.96 -22.03
C SER A 10 -3.77 -13.37 -21.34
N ARG A 11 -4.94 -13.94 -21.65
CA ARG A 11 -6.22 -13.50 -21.08
C ARG A 11 -6.36 -13.91 -19.61
N VAL A 12 -6.83 -12.98 -18.78
CA VAL A 12 -7.23 -13.25 -17.40
C VAL A 12 -8.68 -13.74 -17.36
N ASP A 13 -8.92 -14.77 -16.56
CA ASP A 13 -10.28 -15.20 -16.22
C ASP A 13 -10.95 -14.17 -15.31
N SER A 14 -11.93 -13.44 -15.85
CA SER A 14 -12.65 -12.38 -15.14
C SER A 14 -13.37 -12.89 -13.89
N ALA A 15 -13.73 -14.18 -13.82
CA ALA A 15 -14.37 -14.75 -12.63
C ALA A 15 -13.41 -14.82 -11.42
N LYS A 16 -12.09 -14.74 -11.66
CA LYS A 16 -11.07 -14.73 -10.61
C LYS A 16 -10.69 -13.34 -10.15
N VAL A 17 -11.16 -12.29 -10.81
CA VAL A 17 -10.84 -10.90 -10.44
C VAL A 17 -11.68 -10.51 -9.23
N ILE A 18 -11.01 -10.17 -8.13
CA ILE A 18 -11.63 -9.79 -6.86
C ILE A 18 -11.43 -8.32 -6.50
N GLY A 19 -10.55 -7.62 -7.22
CA GLY A 19 -10.27 -6.20 -7.01
C GLY A 19 -10.01 -5.49 -8.34
N ASN A 20 -10.51 -4.27 -8.44
CA ASN A 20 -10.33 -3.38 -9.59
C ASN A 20 -10.05 -1.98 -9.03
N GLY A 21 -8.81 -1.52 -9.17
CA GLY A 21 -8.37 -0.18 -8.79
C GLY A 21 -7.78 0.55 -9.99
N ALA A 22 -7.53 1.84 -9.84
CA ALA A 22 -6.90 2.64 -10.90
C ALA A 22 -5.55 2.06 -11.34
N ASP A 23 -4.78 1.55 -10.38
CA ASP A 23 -3.40 1.07 -10.58
C ASP A 23 -3.30 -0.43 -10.90
N GLY A 24 -4.41 -1.17 -10.93
CA GLY A 24 -4.36 -2.58 -11.29
C GLY A 24 -5.60 -3.41 -10.94
N PHE A 25 -5.54 -4.67 -11.38
CA PHE A 25 -6.48 -5.71 -10.98
C PHE A 25 -5.88 -6.63 -9.93
N VAL A 26 -6.73 -7.20 -9.09
CA VAL A 26 -6.33 -8.24 -8.12
C VAL A 26 -7.02 -9.54 -8.52
N VAL A 27 -6.22 -10.53 -8.92
CA VAL A 27 -6.68 -11.87 -9.32
C VAL A 27 -6.48 -12.84 -8.17
N ARG A 28 -7.54 -13.57 -7.82
CA ARG A 28 -7.52 -14.56 -6.74
C ARG A 28 -7.12 -15.94 -7.22
N TYR A 29 -6.24 -16.56 -6.46
CA TYR A 29 -5.92 -17.98 -6.48
C TYR A 29 -6.26 -18.60 -5.12
N GLU A 30 -6.00 -19.90 -4.94
CA GLU A 30 -6.40 -20.61 -3.71
C GLU A 30 -5.70 -20.05 -2.45
N ASP A 31 -4.39 -19.88 -2.50
CA ASP A 31 -3.53 -19.49 -1.37
C ASP A 31 -2.97 -18.07 -1.47
N HIS A 32 -3.19 -17.38 -2.59
CA HIS A 32 -2.58 -16.08 -2.86
C HIS A 32 -3.44 -15.21 -3.79
N VAL A 33 -3.04 -13.94 -3.90
CA VAL A 33 -3.54 -13.03 -4.92
C VAL A 33 -2.39 -12.56 -5.80
N LEU A 34 -2.72 -12.22 -7.04
CA LEU A 34 -1.82 -11.59 -7.98
C LEU A 34 -2.34 -10.19 -8.28
N LYS A 35 -1.61 -9.16 -7.86
CA LYS A 35 -1.83 -7.79 -8.34
C LYS A 35 -1.18 -7.67 -9.71
N ILE A 36 -1.96 -7.32 -10.72
CA ILE A 36 -1.53 -7.15 -12.11
C ILE A 36 -1.81 -5.70 -12.53
N PRO A 37 -1.08 -5.14 -13.52
CA PRO A 37 -1.38 -3.80 -14.01
C PRO A 37 -2.76 -3.79 -14.71
N SER A 38 -3.33 -2.60 -14.88
CA SER A 38 -4.63 -2.39 -15.54
C SER A 38 -4.55 -2.58 -17.07
N LEU A 39 -4.06 -3.74 -17.51
CA LEU A 39 -3.89 -4.04 -18.93
C LEU A 39 -5.18 -4.59 -19.53
N LEU A 40 -5.63 -3.96 -20.61
CA LEU A 40 -6.83 -4.32 -21.34
C LEU A 40 -6.48 -4.79 -22.74
N GLY A 41 -7.34 -5.64 -23.31
CA GLY A 41 -7.24 -6.07 -24.69
C GLY A 41 -8.59 -6.34 -25.32
N GLU A 42 -8.63 -6.40 -26.64
CA GLU A 42 -9.82 -6.74 -27.40
C GLU A 42 -9.66 -8.10 -28.08
N ILE A 43 -10.61 -8.99 -27.83
CA ILE A 43 -10.73 -10.25 -28.55
C ILE A 43 -11.28 -9.93 -29.94
N GLN A 44 -10.45 -10.14 -30.95
CA GLN A 44 -10.77 -9.99 -32.36
C GLN A 44 -11.66 -11.15 -32.86
N PRO A 45 -12.36 -11.01 -34.00
CA PRO A 45 -13.13 -12.10 -34.59
C PRO A 45 -12.29 -13.35 -34.92
N SER A 46 -10.99 -13.18 -35.13
CA SER A 46 -10.01 -14.27 -35.33
C SER A 46 -9.75 -15.09 -34.05
N GLY A 47 -10.14 -14.58 -32.89
CA GLY A 47 -9.80 -15.13 -31.57
C GLY A 47 -8.47 -14.63 -31.01
N GLU A 48 -7.70 -13.87 -31.80
CA GLU A 48 -6.50 -13.18 -31.31
C GLU A 48 -6.86 -12.04 -30.37
N ILE A 49 -5.95 -11.73 -29.44
CA ILE A 49 -6.13 -10.64 -28.48
C ILE A 49 -5.18 -9.53 -28.87
N GLU A 50 -5.75 -8.36 -29.13
CA GLU A 50 -5.02 -7.14 -29.41
C GLU A 50 -4.94 -6.31 -28.13
N ALA A 51 -3.72 -5.98 -27.69
CA ALA A 51 -3.50 -5.16 -26.50
C ALA A 51 -3.90 -3.70 -26.77
N HIS A 52 -4.52 -3.05 -25.78
CA HIS A 52 -4.86 -1.63 -25.88
C HIS A 52 -3.60 -0.75 -25.90
N VAL A 53 -3.60 0.33 -26.69
CA VAL A 53 -2.44 1.23 -26.86
C VAL A 53 -1.97 1.89 -25.56
N ASP A 54 -2.89 2.11 -24.63
CA ASP A 54 -2.61 2.77 -23.34
C ASP A 54 -1.96 1.84 -22.29
N ASN A 55 -1.80 0.55 -22.61
CA ASN A 55 -1.24 -0.43 -21.68
C ASN A 55 0.18 -0.09 -21.21
N ASP A 56 0.98 0.55 -22.08
CA ASP A 56 2.36 0.97 -21.79
C ASP A 56 2.44 1.89 -20.56
N LEU A 57 1.39 2.68 -20.29
CA LEU A 57 1.34 3.62 -19.17
C LEU A 57 1.33 2.93 -17.79
N TYR A 58 0.92 1.66 -17.72
CA TYR A 58 0.73 0.94 -16.46
C TYR A 58 1.94 0.07 -16.06
N HIS A 59 2.90 -0.11 -16.97
CA HIS A 59 4.07 -0.95 -16.70
C HIS A 59 5.04 -0.32 -15.70
N GLU A 60 5.31 0.98 -15.82
CA GLU A 60 6.26 1.69 -14.95
C GLU A 60 5.78 1.73 -13.49
N SER A 61 4.47 1.94 -13.27
CA SER A 61 3.86 1.98 -11.94
C SER A 61 4.03 0.65 -11.20
N LEU A 62 3.79 -0.48 -11.89
CA LEU A 62 3.94 -1.80 -11.29
C LEU A 62 5.40 -2.10 -10.93
N GLU A 63 6.36 -1.74 -11.78
CA GLU A 63 7.79 -1.96 -11.49
C GLU A 63 8.25 -1.13 -10.27
N ALA A 64 7.79 0.13 -10.17
CA ALA A 64 8.06 0.94 -8.99
C ALA A 64 7.50 0.30 -7.71
N GLU A 65 6.27 -0.23 -7.75
CA GLU A 65 5.67 -0.91 -6.61
C GLU A 65 6.41 -2.21 -6.25
N LYS A 66 6.89 -2.98 -7.25
CA LYS A 66 7.73 -4.17 -7.00
C LYS A 66 8.99 -3.81 -6.21
N GLU A 67 9.65 -2.70 -6.55
CA GLU A 67 10.83 -2.24 -5.81
C GLU A 67 10.50 -1.85 -4.36
N VAL A 68 9.31 -1.29 -4.10
CA VAL A 68 8.83 -1.03 -2.74
C VAL A 68 8.63 -2.33 -1.97
N TYR A 69 7.97 -3.35 -2.54
CA TYR A 69 7.82 -4.64 -1.86
C TYR A 69 9.16 -5.34 -1.60
N LYS A 70 10.11 -5.26 -2.54
CA LYS A 70 11.48 -5.77 -2.33
C LYS A 70 12.16 -5.07 -1.16
N ARG A 71 11.99 -3.74 -1.04
CA ARG A 71 12.53 -2.97 0.09
C ARG A 71 11.91 -3.37 1.43
N LEU A 72 10.63 -3.73 1.42
CA LEU A 72 9.82 -4.02 2.61
C LEU A 72 9.68 -5.51 2.95
N GLN A 73 10.38 -6.41 2.26
CA GLN A 73 10.17 -7.87 2.32
C GLN A 73 10.14 -8.47 3.74
N ASN A 74 10.79 -7.84 4.73
CA ASN A 74 10.84 -8.30 6.12
C ASN A 74 10.26 -7.30 7.13
N VAL A 75 9.49 -6.31 6.67
CA VAL A 75 8.90 -5.29 7.53
C VAL A 75 7.60 -5.81 8.13
N SER A 76 7.60 -6.02 9.44
CA SER A 76 6.39 -6.45 10.16
C SER A 76 5.25 -5.43 10.00
N GLY A 77 4.06 -5.94 9.68
CA GLY A 77 2.88 -5.14 9.37
C GLY A 77 2.64 -4.91 7.87
N VAL A 78 3.61 -5.19 7.01
CA VAL A 78 3.42 -5.19 5.55
C VAL A 78 2.84 -6.53 5.11
N ALA A 79 1.94 -6.50 4.12
CA ALA A 79 1.43 -7.73 3.53
C ALA A 79 2.56 -8.58 2.96
N GLU A 80 2.47 -9.89 3.16
CA GLU A 80 3.55 -10.79 2.76
C GLU A 80 3.62 -10.88 1.23
N CYS A 81 4.75 -10.45 0.68
CA CYS A 81 5.08 -10.61 -0.72
C CYS A 81 5.69 -11.99 -0.96
N LEU A 82 4.95 -12.84 -1.66
CA LEU A 82 5.36 -14.19 -2.06
C LEU A 82 6.28 -14.18 -3.28
N GLY A 83 6.33 -13.07 -4.01
CA GLY A 83 7.26 -12.85 -5.12
C GLY A 83 6.81 -11.76 -6.10
N CYS A 84 7.79 -11.08 -6.69
CA CYS A 84 7.58 -10.17 -7.82
C CYS A 84 7.83 -10.95 -9.12
N MET A 85 6.81 -11.10 -9.95
CA MET A 85 6.86 -11.83 -11.23
C MET A 85 6.73 -10.84 -12.39
N ASN A 86 7.03 -11.26 -13.62
CA ASN A 86 6.86 -10.40 -14.80
C ASN A 86 5.42 -9.86 -14.90
N ASN A 87 4.44 -10.74 -14.69
CA ASN A 87 3.02 -10.41 -14.82
C ASN A 87 2.42 -9.66 -13.63
N GLY A 88 3.11 -9.50 -12.50
CA GLY A 88 2.49 -8.94 -11.30
C GLY A 88 3.24 -9.13 -9.99
N ILE A 89 2.61 -8.72 -8.90
CA ILE A 89 3.08 -8.91 -7.52
C ILE A 89 2.21 -9.98 -6.87
N ARG A 90 2.84 -11.08 -6.43
CA ARG A 90 2.18 -12.18 -5.73
C ARG A 90 2.16 -11.88 -4.23
N LEU A 91 0.97 -11.76 -3.65
CA LEU A 91 0.79 -11.46 -2.22
C LEU A 91 -0.01 -12.58 -1.55
N ARG A 92 0.23 -12.81 -0.26
CA ARG A 92 -0.64 -13.68 0.55
C ARG A 92 -2.09 -13.19 0.47
N TYR A 93 -3.03 -14.13 0.37
CA TYR A 93 -4.45 -13.80 0.45
C TYR A 93 -4.91 -13.66 1.90
N TYR A 94 -5.67 -12.61 2.20
CA TYR A 94 -6.22 -12.32 3.52
C TYR A 94 -7.75 -12.42 3.50
N PRO A 95 -8.36 -13.49 4.05
CA PRO A 95 -9.78 -13.78 3.88
C PRO A 95 -10.72 -12.82 4.61
N ASN A 96 -10.24 -12.19 5.68
CA ASN A 96 -11.02 -11.22 6.47
C ASN A 96 -11.20 -9.87 5.76
N GLY A 97 -10.53 -9.67 4.63
CA GLY A 97 -10.65 -8.46 3.83
C GLY A 97 -10.07 -7.23 4.51
N SER A 98 -10.47 -6.06 4.02
CA SER A 98 -9.99 -4.76 4.50
C SER A 98 -10.75 -4.26 5.73
N LEU A 99 -10.14 -3.33 6.48
CA LEU A 99 -10.82 -2.57 7.52
C LEU A 99 -12.06 -1.84 6.98
N HIS A 100 -11.97 -1.29 5.77
CA HIS A 100 -13.10 -0.65 5.13
C HIS A 100 -14.28 -1.61 4.95
N GLU A 101 -14.04 -2.82 4.42
CA GLU A 101 -15.08 -3.83 4.24
C GLU A 101 -15.66 -4.31 5.58
N LEU A 102 -14.80 -4.52 6.58
CA LEU A 102 -15.24 -4.94 7.91
C LEU A 102 -16.21 -3.92 8.52
N ILE A 103 -15.84 -2.64 8.49
CA ILE A 103 -16.64 -1.53 9.05
C ILE A 103 -17.93 -1.35 8.24
N SER A 104 -17.86 -1.43 6.92
CA SER A 104 -19.04 -1.29 6.06
C SER A 104 -20.07 -2.40 6.30
N ARG A 105 -19.61 -3.63 6.61
CA ARG A 105 -20.50 -4.78 6.86
C ARG A 105 -21.07 -4.83 8.28
N HIS A 106 -20.26 -4.49 9.29
CA HIS A 106 -20.61 -4.71 10.70
C HIS A 106 -20.81 -3.42 11.49
N GLY A 107 -20.60 -2.27 10.85
CA GLY A 107 -20.58 -0.97 11.50
C GLY A 107 -19.25 -0.69 12.23
N PRO A 108 -19.17 0.46 12.91
CA PRO A 108 -17.95 0.87 13.58
C PRO A 108 -17.56 -0.09 14.73
N PRO A 109 -16.29 -0.52 14.80
CA PRO A 109 -15.81 -1.40 15.87
C PRO A 109 -15.84 -0.70 17.24
N SER A 110 -15.68 -1.48 18.31
CA SER A 110 -15.49 -0.95 19.66
C SER A 110 -14.23 -0.06 19.77
N MET A 111 -14.17 0.82 20.77
CA MET A 111 -13.04 1.73 20.95
C MET A 111 -11.69 1.03 21.16
N SER A 112 -11.67 -0.13 21.82
CA SER A 112 -10.44 -0.92 22.01
C SER A 112 -9.84 -1.37 20.68
N TRP A 113 -10.66 -1.94 19.79
CA TRP A 113 -10.24 -2.33 18.45
C TRP A 113 -9.73 -1.16 17.61
N ARG A 114 -10.41 0.00 17.67
CA ARG A 114 -9.93 1.20 16.97
C ARG A 114 -8.55 1.62 17.44
N TRP A 115 -8.31 1.58 18.75
CA TRP A 115 -7.02 1.93 19.33
C TRP A 115 -5.92 0.96 18.92
N GLN A 116 -6.20 -0.35 18.97
CA GLN A 116 -5.26 -1.39 18.55
C GLN A 116 -4.87 -1.22 17.07
N TRP A 117 -5.85 -1.04 16.19
CA TRP A 117 -5.59 -0.86 14.75
C TRP A 117 -4.88 0.46 14.45
N ALA A 118 -5.21 1.54 15.16
CA ALA A 118 -4.48 2.82 15.00
C ALA A 118 -3.01 2.68 15.40
N LEU A 119 -2.71 1.96 16.49
CA LEU A 119 -1.33 1.67 16.90
C LEU A 119 -0.59 0.82 15.86
N GLN A 120 -1.21 -0.25 15.36
CA GLN A 120 -0.60 -1.12 14.34
C GLN A 120 -0.35 -0.38 13.02
N ALA A 121 -1.30 0.42 12.56
CA ALA A 121 -1.16 1.23 11.34
C ALA A 121 0.01 2.21 11.46
N THR A 122 0.13 2.85 12.63
CA THR A 122 1.22 3.80 12.91
C THR A 122 2.57 3.12 12.93
N ASP A 123 2.67 1.99 13.62
CA ASP A 123 3.89 1.21 13.77
C ASP A 123 4.40 0.70 12.41
N VAL A 124 3.52 0.17 11.56
CA VAL A 124 3.94 -0.25 10.21
C VAL A 124 4.36 0.93 9.33
N ILE A 125 3.64 2.06 9.36
CA ILE A 125 4.01 3.26 8.58
C ILE A 125 5.39 3.77 9.03
N ALA A 126 5.66 3.81 10.33
CA ALA A 126 6.96 4.19 10.86
C ALA A 126 8.08 3.27 10.34
N ARG A 127 7.87 1.94 10.35
CA ARG A 127 8.85 1.00 9.81
C ARG A 127 9.05 1.13 8.30
N CYS A 128 7.99 1.45 7.55
CA CYS A 128 8.11 1.76 6.12
C CYS A 128 9.02 2.98 5.90
N HIS A 129 8.80 4.04 6.68
CA HIS A 129 9.62 5.24 6.64
C HIS A 129 11.09 4.96 6.99
N GLU A 130 11.36 4.20 8.07
CA GLU A 130 12.70 3.75 8.45
C GLU A 130 13.38 2.89 7.36
N SER A 131 12.57 2.23 6.53
CA SER A 131 13.03 1.45 5.38
C SER A 131 13.25 2.30 4.12
N GLY A 132 13.06 3.61 4.20
CA GLY A 132 13.19 4.53 3.08
C GLY A 132 12.03 4.42 2.08
N VAL A 133 10.81 4.17 2.56
CA VAL A 133 9.58 4.16 1.76
C VAL A 133 8.62 5.19 2.34
N LEU A 134 8.18 6.14 1.53
CA LEU A 134 7.12 7.09 1.90
C LEU A 134 5.76 6.53 1.45
N VAL A 135 4.89 6.25 2.41
CA VAL A 135 3.53 5.76 2.16
C VAL A 135 2.62 6.96 1.95
N LEU A 136 2.06 7.11 0.75
CA LEU A 136 1.24 8.27 0.40
C LEU A 136 -0.26 8.00 0.39
N ASP A 137 -0.67 6.74 0.25
CA ASP A 137 -2.09 6.36 0.22
C ASP A 137 -2.51 5.65 1.51
N ILE A 138 -2.65 6.42 2.59
CA ILE A 138 -3.08 5.89 3.89
C ILE A 138 -4.61 5.89 3.95
N ALA A 139 -5.21 4.75 3.64
CA ALA A 139 -6.66 4.57 3.65
C ALA A 139 -7.08 3.23 4.25
N LEU A 140 -8.29 3.15 4.84
CA LEU A 140 -8.78 1.92 5.47
C LEU A 140 -8.91 0.73 4.49
N ARG A 141 -9.09 1.00 3.19
CA ARG A 141 -9.11 -0.03 2.14
C ARG A 141 -7.74 -0.71 1.97
N ASN A 142 -6.66 0.00 2.33
CA ASN A 142 -5.27 -0.44 2.20
C ASN A 142 -4.77 -1.18 3.46
N PHE A 143 -5.63 -1.48 4.42
CA PHE A 143 -5.27 -2.30 5.58
C PHE A 143 -6.14 -3.57 5.61
N LEU A 144 -5.53 -4.71 5.27
CA LEU A 144 -6.15 -6.03 5.36
C LEU A 144 -5.98 -6.63 6.75
N LEU A 145 -6.84 -7.60 7.07
CA LEU A 145 -6.86 -8.29 8.36
C LEU A 145 -6.32 -9.71 8.22
N THR A 146 -5.42 -10.10 9.13
CA THR A 146 -5.02 -11.52 9.31
C THR A 146 -6.14 -12.33 9.97
N ASP A 147 -5.96 -13.64 10.11
CA ASP A 147 -6.88 -14.52 10.84
C ASP A 147 -7.00 -14.12 12.33
N GLU A 148 -5.93 -13.55 12.89
CA GLU A 148 -5.88 -12.98 14.25
C GLU A 148 -6.39 -11.53 14.33
N PHE A 149 -6.91 -10.97 13.23
CA PHE A 149 -7.39 -9.58 13.12
C PHE A 149 -6.32 -8.50 13.31
N ASP A 150 -5.05 -8.84 13.03
CA ASP A 150 -3.97 -7.87 12.94
C ASP A 150 -3.91 -7.21 11.57
N LEU A 151 -3.41 -5.98 11.52
CA LEU A 151 -3.29 -5.23 10.26
C LEU A 151 -2.11 -5.69 9.39
N ARG A 152 -2.39 -5.68 8.08
CA ARG A 152 -1.42 -5.76 7.00
C ARG A 152 -1.67 -4.61 6.03
N ILE A 153 -0.74 -3.66 5.95
CA ILE A 153 -0.82 -2.64 4.91
C ILE A 153 -0.57 -3.30 3.55
N VAL A 154 -1.44 -2.98 2.61
CA VAL A 154 -1.39 -3.37 1.21
C VAL A 154 -1.41 -2.12 0.34
N ASP A 155 -0.96 -2.27 -0.90
CA ASP A 155 -0.96 -1.24 -1.93
C ASP A 155 0.08 -0.12 -1.72
N PHE A 156 1.14 -0.19 -2.53
CA PHE A 156 2.21 0.80 -2.55
C PHE A 156 2.36 1.47 -3.92
N ALA A 157 1.34 1.40 -4.79
CA ALA A 157 1.41 1.95 -6.14
C ALA A 157 1.76 3.46 -6.13
N ASN A 158 1.26 4.20 -5.15
CA ASN A 158 1.54 5.63 -4.98
C ASN A 158 2.69 5.92 -3.99
N SER A 159 3.42 4.92 -3.53
CA SER A 159 4.53 5.13 -2.58
C SER A 159 5.81 5.57 -3.29
N SER A 160 6.70 6.23 -2.54
CA SER A 160 7.96 6.72 -3.08
C SER A 160 9.16 6.11 -2.34
N LEU A 161 10.15 5.64 -3.09
CA LEU A 161 11.43 5.25 -2.52
C LEU A 161 12.29 6.48 -2.26
N VAL A 162 12.87 6.55 -1.07
CA VAL A 162 13.84 7.56 -0.67
C VAL A 162 15.12 6.88 -0.17
N SER A 163 16.21 7.63 -0.16
CA SER A 163 17.45 7.17 0.50
C SER A 163 17.16 6.95 1.99
N ARG A 164 17.73 5.89 2.57
CA ARG A 164 17.54 5.56 3.99
C ARG A 164 18.16 6.61 4.92
N GLU A 165 19.14 7.33 4.40
CA GLU A 165 19.87 8.42 5.05
C GLU A 165 19.17 9.77 4.89
N ALA A 166 18.12 9.83 4.04
CA ALA A 166 17.40 11.06 3.79
C ALA A 166 16.51 11.43 4.97
N ASP A 167 16.50 12.72 5.32
CA ASP A 167 15.51 13.28 6.22
C ASP A 167 14.16 13.32 5.50
N ILE A 168 13.30 12.35 5.81
CA ILE A 168 11.97 12.22 5.21
C ILE A 168 11.10 13.47 5.38
N THR A 169 11.35 14.27 6.42
CA THR A 169 10.59 15.50 6.69
C THR A 169 10.98 16.65 5.77
N LYS A 170 12.16 16.55 5.13
CA LYS A 170 12.70 17.53 4.19
C LYS A 170 12.65 17.05 2.74
N THR A 171 12.30 15.79 2.53
CA THR A 171 12.25 15.20 1.19
C THR A 171 11.03 15.75 0.44
N LYS A 172 11.26 16.41 -0.69
CA LYS A 172 10.19 16.91 -1.56
C LYS A 172 9.77 15.81 -2.53
N ILE A 173 8.48 15.47 -2.54
CA ILE A 173 7.87 14.59 -3.54
C ILE A 173 7.17 15.48 -4.54
N ASN A 174 7.53 15.42 -5.83
CA ASN A 174 6.94 16.25 -6.89
C ASN A 174 6.90 17.76 -6.55
N GLY A 175 7.95 18.26 -5.87
CA GLY A 175 8.07 19.67 -5.46
C GLY A 175 7.35 20.05 -4.16
N HIS A 176 6.59 19.15 -3.54
CA HIS A 176 5.79 19.39 -2.33
C HIS A 176 6.39 18.64 -1.12
N SER A 177 6.24 19.22 0.08
CA SER A 177 6.61 18.51 1.32
C SER A 177 5.54 17.45 1.64
N PRO A 178 5.85 16.30 2.28
CA PRO A 178 4.92 15.18 2.47
C PRO A 178 3.80 15.43 3.50
N ALA A 179 3.37 16.68 3.69
CA ALA A 179 2.28 17.04 4.59
C ALA A 179 1.04 16.23 4.18
N VAL A 180 0.74 15.25 5.03
CA VAL A 180 -0.04 14.06 4.74
C VAL A 180 -1.42 14.41 4.19
N MET A 181 -1.71 13.96 2.96
CA MET A 181 -3.02 14.12 2.34
C MET A 181 -3.95 12.98 2.81
N TRP A 182 -4.95 13.29 3.63
CA TRP A 182 -5.99 12.34 4.06
C TRP A 182 -7.34 12.82 3.52
N ALA A 183 -7.89 12.19 2.49
CA ALA A 183 -9.15 12.64 1.89
C ALA A 183 -10.42 12.04 2.54
N ASP A 184 -10.36 10.82 3.10
CA ASP A 184 -11.60 10.03 3.32
C ASP A 184 -11.79 9.40 4.72
N ALA A 185 -11.20 9.94 5.78
CA ALA A 185 -11.42 9.43 7.15
C ALA A 185 -12.59 10.14 7.88
N SER A 186 -13.46 9.35 8.52
CA SER A 186 -14.48 9.87 9.46
C SER A 186 -13.84 10.78 10.52
N PRO A 187 -14.46 11.91 10.93
CA PRO A 187 -13.86 12.90 11.82
C PRO A 187 -13.27 12.33 13.13
N ALA A 188 -13.83 11.23 13.64
CA ALA A 188 -13.34 10.57 14.86
C ALA A 188 -12.04 9.75 14.65
N LEU A 189 -11.84 9.17 13.46
CA LEU A 189 -10.59 8.48 13.08
C LEU A 189 -9.50 9.49 12.70
N THR A 190 -9.87 10.61 12.10
CA THR A 190 -8.95 11.69 11.73
C THR A 190 -8.30 12.34 12.94
N VAL A 191 -9.01 12.53 14.06
CA VAL A 191 -8.43 13.12 15.27
C VAL A 191 -7.44 12.15 15.94
N ALA A 192 -7.76 10.86 16.02
CA ALA A 192 -6.85 9.86 16.57
C ALA A 192 -5.59 9.68 15.70
N LEU A 193 -5.76 9.67 14.37
CA LEU A 193 -4.64 9.50 13.42
C LEU A 193 -3.84 10.78 13.20
N ALA A 194 -4.45 11.96 13.25
CA ALA A 194 -3.74 13.25 13.23
C ALA A 194 -2.97 13.50 14.53
N GLN A 195 -3.49 13.06 15.68
CA GLN A 195 -2.72 13.09 16.94
C GLN A 195 -1.51 12.16 16.89
N VAL A 196 -1.62 11.03 16.19
CA VAL A 196 -0.51 10.08 16.04
C VAL A 196 0.50 10.49 14.96
N ALA A 197 0.05 11.08 13.85
CA ALA A 197 0.92 11.75 12.87
C ALA A 197 1.66 12.94 13.52
N THR A 198 1.00 13.68 14.41
CA THR A 198 1.61 14.77 15.19
C THR A 198 2.58 14.24 16.26
N ALA A 199 2.29 13.08 16.86
CA ALA A 199 3.17 12.42 17.82
C ALA A 199 4.47 11.93 17.15
N ILE A 200 4.39 11.37 15.94
CA ILE A 200 5.59 10.99 15.14
C ILE A 200 6.46 12.21 14.85
N VAL A 201 5.88 13.34 14.43
CA VAL A 201 6.62 14.60 14.20
C VAL A 201 7.23 15.16 15.50
N ARG A 202 6.61 14.93 16.66
CA ARG A 202 7.07 15.43 17.95
C ARG A 202 8.16 14.56 18.58
N VAL A 203 8.08 13.23 18.41
CA VAL A 203 9.13 12.28 18.83
C VAL A 203 10.42 12.48 18.05
N LEU A 204 10.33 12.81 16.75
CA LEU A 204 11.49 13.11 15.90
C LEU A 204 12.15 14.46 16.22
N ARG A 205 11.44 15.39 16.86
CA ARG A 205 12.00 16.67 17.32
C ARG A 205 12.75 16.55 18.65
N THR A 206 12.41 15.58 19.49
CA THR A 206 13.06 15.40 20.80
C THR A 206 14.40 14.65 20.72
N THR A 207 14.67 13.93 19.63
CA THR A 207 15.93 13.21 19.42
C THR A 207 17.01 14.03 18.71
N THR A 208 16.66 15.19 18.14
CA THR A 208 17.63 16.12 17.51
C THR A 208 18.13 17.25 18.44
N ASP A 209 17.52 17.43 19.61
CA ASP A 209 17.97 18.42 20.62
C ASP A 209 18.87 17.83 21.73
N ALA A 210 19.17 16.52 21.70
CA ALA A 210 19.98 15.87 22.73
C ALA A 210 21.49 15.75 22.41
N SER A 211 21.97 16.26 21.27
CA SER A 211 23.39 16.18 20.89
C SER A 211 24.22 17.44 21.19
N HIS A 212 23.72 18.37 22.02
CA HIS A 212 24.50 19.52 22.48
C HIS A 212 24.46 19.71 24.00
N ILE A 213 24.73 18.66 24.78
CA ILE A 213 25.21 18.86 26.16
C ILE A 213 26.34 17.89 26.50
N SER A 214 27.50 18.50 26.80
CA SER A 214 28.71 18.02 27.49
C SER A 214 29.86 17.39 26.68
N ALA A 215 30.92 18.19 26.54
CA ALA A 215 32.35 17.90 26.74
C ALA A 215 33.10 19.18 26.27
N THR A 216 33.93 19.88 27.02
CA THR A 216 34.79 19.54 28.16
C THR A 216 35.45 20.84 28.68
N GLU A 217 35.71 20.84 29.98
CA GLU A 217 36.65 21.69 30.76
C GLU A 217 36.37 23.18 30.99
#